data_AF-A0A016TZ43-F1
#
_entry.id   AF-A0A016TZ43-F1
#
_cell.length_a   1.000
_cell.length_b   1.000
_cell.length_c   1.000
_cell.angle_alpha   90.00
_cell.angle_beta   90.00
_cell.angle_gamma   90.00
#
_symmetry.space_group_name_H-M   'P 1'
#
loop_
_entity.id
_entity.type
_entity.pdbx_description
1 polymer ?
#
loop_
_entity_poly.entity_id
_entity_poly.type
_entity_poly.pdbx_seq_one_letter_code
_entity_poly.pdbx_strand_id
1 'polypeptide(L)' 'MLRTLILGLLLTSMVNTQQFFNPWEGLKLLPQFPTQAPQYVNYYKSYGYETDDKGNVWAGNDAAKIMIIAKSSYP' A
#
# COMPACT_ATOMS: atom_id res chain seq x y z
N MET A 1 14.62 -17.00 35.34
CA MET A 1 15.65 -16.67 34.32
C MET A 1 15.55 -17.56 33.08
N LEU A 2 15.59 -18.89 33.21
CA LEU A 2 15.47 -19.84 32.09
C LEU A 2 14.20 -19.65 31.23
N ARG A 3 13.03 -19.50 31.86
CA ARG A 3 11.75 -19.25 31.16
C ARG A 3 11.79 -18.00 30.27
N THR A 4 12.38 -16.93 30.76
CA THR A 4 12.52 -15.66 30.02
C THR A 4 13.46 -15.83 28.82
N LEU A 5 14.51 -16.62 28.99
CA LEU A 5 15.50 -16.90 27.95
C LEU A 5 14.91 -17.79 26.83
N ILE A 6 14.10 -18.78 27.19
CA ILE A 6 13.34 -19.62 26.25
C ILE A 6 12.32 -18.77 25.48
N LEU A 7 11.56 -17.91 26.16
CA LEU A 7 10.61 -17.01 25.50
C LEU A 7 11.33 -16.06 24.54
N GLY A 8 12.47 -15.50 24.93
CA GLY A 8 13.29 -14.64 24.07
C GLY A 8 13.74 -15.36 22.80
N LEU A 9 14.25 -16.59 22.92
CA LEU A 9 14.66 -17.43 21.78
C LEU A 9 13.50 -17.80 20.85
N LEU A 10 12.31 -18.01 21.41
CA LEU A 10 11.12 -18.38 20.65
C LEU A 10 10.56 -17.18 19.87
N LEU A 11 10.59 -15.99 20.46
CA LEU A 11 10.23 -14.75 19.77
C LEU A 11 11.21 -14.44 18.63
N THR A 12 12.52 -14.57 18.87
CA THR A 12 13.51 -14.29 17.82
C THR A 12 13.43 -15.29 16.69
N SER A 13 13.18 -16.58 16.95
CA SER A 13 13.01 -17.57 15.88
C SER A 13 11.76 -17.29 15.03
N MET A 14 10.64 -16.90 15.65
CA MET A 14 9.41 -16.55 14.91
C MET A 14 9.60 -15.32 14.01
N VAL A 15 10.24 -14.26 14.49
CA VAL A 15 10.51 -13.05 13.69
C VAL A 15 11.43 -13.38 12.49
N ASN A 16 12.46 -14.20 12.71
CA ASN A 16 13.35 -14.64 11.63
C ASN A 16 12.59 -15.48 10.59
N THR A 17 11.75 -16.42 11.01
CA THR A 17 10.95 -17.23 10.05
C THR A 17 10.03 -16.37 9.21
N GLN A 18 9.41 -15.32 9.78
CA GLN A 18 8.58 -14.41 9.01
C GLN A 18 9.40 -13.65 7.95
N GLN A 19 10.65 -13.27 8.23
CA GLN A 19 11.51 -12.59 7.26
C GLN A 19 11.99 -13.52 6.15
N PHE A 20 12.42 -14.75 6.49
CA PHE A 20 12.94 -15.72 5.50
C PHE A 20 11.84 -16.37 4.65
N PHE A 21 10.64 -16.54 5.21
CA PHE A 21 9.50 -17.15 4.52
C PHE A 21 8.43 -16.13 4.11
N ASN A 22 8.75 -14.84 4.05
CA ASN A 22 7.81 -13.86 3.52
C ASN A 22 7.65 -14.10 1.99
N PRO A 23 6.50 -14.62 1.53
CA PRO A 23 6.30 -14.96 0.12
C PRO A 23 6.30 -13.72 -0.78
N TRP A 24 6.21 -12.53 -0.18
CA TRP A 24 6.18 -11.25 -0.87
C TRP A 24 7.57 -10.61 -1.06
N GLU A 25 8.64 -11.12 -0.43
CA GLU A 25 10.00 -10.59 -0.62
C GLU A 25 10.46 -10.70 -2.08
N GLY A 26 10.10 -11.78 -2.77
CA GLY A 26 10.41 -11.98 -4.18
C GLY A 26 9.76 -10.95 -5.10
N LEU A 27 8.63 -10.35 -4.70
CA LEU A 27 7.96 -9.31 -5.48
C LEU A 27 8.74 -8.00 -5.50
N LYS A 28 9.63 -7.74 -4.53
CA LYS A 28 10.48 -6.54 -4.50
C LYS A 28 11.52 -6.52 -5.61
N LEU A 29 11.82 -7.68 -6.22
CA LEU A 29 12.75 -7.80 -7.34
C LEU A 29 12.08 -7.46 -8.68
N LEU A 30 10.75 -7.39 -8.71
CA LEU A 30 10.02 -6.98 -9.90
C LEU A 30 10.13 -5.44 -10.01
N PRO A 31 10.57 -4.91 -11.16
CA PRO A 31 10.54 -3.48 -11.38
C PRO A 31 9.10 -3.02 -11.23
N GLN A 32 8.91 -2.05 -10.35
CA GLN A 32 7.62 -1.41 -10.18
C GLN A 32 7.28 -0.72 -11.50
N PHE A 33 6.35 -1.28 -12.26
CA PHE A 33 5.92 -0.66 -13.51
C PHE A 33 5.36 0.71 -13.15
N PRO A 34 5.77 1.79 -13.84
CA PRO A 34 5.20 3.11 -13.60
C PRO A 34 3.70 2.97 -13.76
N THR A 35 2.99 3.14 -12.64
CA THR A 35 1.53 3.07 -12.64
C THR A 35 1.09 4.34 -13.37
N GLN A 36 0.82 4.21 -14.67
CA GLN A 36 0.30 5.35 -15.43
C GLN A 36 -1.04 5.74 -14.82
N ALA A 37 -1.19 7.04 -14.51
CA ALA A 37 -2.46 7.59 -14.10
C ALA A 37 -3.51 7.15 -15.13
N PRO A 38 -4.58 6.44 -14.71
CA PRO A 38 -5.56 5.90 -15.63
C PRO A 38 -6.18 6.99 -16.50
N GLN A 39 -6.50 6.67 -17.76
CA GLN A 39 -7.08 7.63 -18.72
C GLN A 39 -8.35 8.33 -18.19
N TYR A 40 -9.13 7.65 -17.34
CA TYR A 40 -10.33 8.22 -16.73
C TYR A 40 -10.04 9.37 -15.76
N VAL A 41 -8.81 9.50 -15.25
CA VAL A 41 -8.43 10.60 -14.33
C VAL A 41 -8.64 11.95 -15.01
N ASN A 42 -8.28 12.06 -16.29
CA ASN A 42 -8.49 13.28 -17.06
C ASN A 42 -9.98 13.58 -17.30
N TYR A 43 -10.81 12.54 -17.40
CA TYR A 43 -12.26 12.69 -17.45
C TYR A 43 -12.77 13.29 -16.14
N TYR A 44 -12.41 12.76 -14.97
CA TYR A 44 -12.88 13.32 -13.70
C TYR A 44 -12.30 14.71 -13.40
N LYS A 45 -11.03 14.98 -13.78
CA LYS A 45 -10.46 16.33 -13.72
C LYS A 45 -11.28 17.35 -14.52
N SER A 46 -11.81 16.98 -15.70
CA SER A 46 -12.61 17.91 -16.51
C SER A 46 -13.96 18.25 -15.88
N TYR A 47 -14.48 17.41 -14.98
CA TYR A 47 -15.67 17.69 -14.17
C TYR A 47 -15.37 18.36 -12.82
N GLY A 48 -14.12 18.76 -12.57
CA GLY A 48 -13.73 19.46 -11.34
C GLY A 48 -13.51 18.55 -10.14
N TYR A 49 -13.34 17.24 -10.35
CA TYR A 49 -12.95 16.32 -9.28
C TYR A 49 -11.44 16.39 -9.04
N GLU A 50 -11.05 16.22 -7.79
CA GLU A 50 -9.65 16.07 -7.43
C GLU A 50 -9.17 14.65 -7.71
N THR A 51 -7.93 14.52 -8.19
CA THR A 51 -7.35 13.23 -8.53
C THR A 51 -5.85 13.21 -8.28
N ASP A 52 -5.29 12.04 -8.01
CA ASP A 52 -3.84 11.85 -7.81
C ASP A 52 -3.18 11.01 -8.91
N ASP A 53 -1.85 10.95 -8.84
CA ASP A 53 -1.02 10.15 -9.75
C ASP A 53 -1.26 8.64 -9.59
N LYS A 54 -1.92 8.21 -8.50
CA LYS A 54 -2.30 6.81 -8.25
C LYS A 54 -3.64 6.46 -8.90
N GLY A 55 -4.35 7.43 -9.47
CA GLY A 55 -5.64 7.25 -10.12
C GLY A 55 -6.84 7.23 -9.17
N ASN A 56 -6.67 7.73 -7.94
CA ASN A 56 -7.76 7.96 -7.01
C ASN A 56 -8.52 9.22 -7.40
N VAL A 57 -9.82 9.24 -7.11
CA VAL A 57 -10.72 10.36 -7.41
C VAL A 57 -11.47 10.74 -6.15
N TRP A 58 -11.47 12.02 -5.81
CA TRP A 58 -12.16 12.59 -4.66
C TRP A 58 -13.22 13.60 -5.08
N ALA A 59 -14.29 13.66 -4.29
CA ALA A 59 -15.28 14.71 -4.35
C ALA A 59 -15.43 15.38 -3.00
N GLY A 60 -15.69 16.68 -3.02
CA GLY A 60 -15.89 17.50 -1.83
C GLY A 60 -14.72 18.43 -1.56
N ASN A 61 -14.79 19.10 -0.42
CA ASN A 61 -13.79 20.04 0.10
C ASN A 61 -12.81 19.27 1.01
N ASP A 62 -11.57 19.74 1.17
CA ASP A 62 -10.57 19.24 2.13
C ASP A 62 -11.12 18.83 3.51
N ALA A 63 -12.12 19.54 4.05
CA ALA A 63 -12.74 19.23 5.34
C ALA A 63 -13.68 18.00 5.32
N ALA A 64 -14.15 17.59 4.14
CA ALA A 64 -15.13 16.51 3.96
C ALA A 64 -14.96 15.81 2.61
N LYS A 65 -13.72 15.52 2.20
CA LYS A 65 -13.46 14.84 0.93
C LYS A 65 -13.82 13.37 1.03
N ILE A 66 -14.57 12.89 0.04
CA ILE A 66 -14.98 11.50 -0.09
C ILE A 66 -14.26 10.93 -1.31
N MET A 67 -13.59 9.80 -1.12
CA MET A 67 -12.99 9.07 -2.22
C MET A 67 -14.10 8.30 -2.97
N ILE A 68 -14.30 8.62 -4.25
CA ILE A 68 -15.32 7.97 -5.09
C ILE A 68 -14.71 6.81 -5.88
N ILE A 69 -13.45 6.94 -6.29
CA ILE A 69 -12.71 5.88 -6.99
C ILE A 69 -11.40 5.63 -6.26
N ALA A 70 -11.18 4.37 -5.87
CA ALA A 70 -9.93 3.88 -5.30
C ALA A 70 -9.30 2.88 -6.29
N LYS A 71 -8.24 3.30 -6.97
CA LYS A 71 -7.56 2.46 -7.98
C LYS A 71 -6.37 1.71 -7.39
N SER A 72 -5.58 2.40 -6.58
CA SER A 72 -4.49 1.77 -5.83
C SER A 72 -4.29 2.45 -4.48
N SER A 73 -4.48 1.65 -3.43
CA SER A 73 -4.10 1.96 -2.05
C SER A 73 -2.81 1.25 -1.64
N TYR A 74 -2.12 0.56 -2.54
CA TYR A 74 -0.91 -0.21 -2.22
C TYR A 74 0.35 0.37 -2.90
N PRO A 75 1.45 0.56 -2.14
CA PRO A 75 2.73 1.06 -2.65
C PRO A 75 3.50 0.03 -3.47
#